data_AF-A0A497QAU8-F1
#
_entry.id   AF-A0A497QAU8-F1
#
_cell.length_a   1.000
_cell.length_b   1.000
_cell.length_c   1.000
_cell.angle_alpha   90.00
_cell.angle_beta   90.00
_cell.angle_gamma   90.00
#
_symmetry.space_group_name_H-M   'P 1'
#
loop_
_entity.id
_entity.type
_entity.pdbx_description
1 polymer ?
#
loop_
_entity_poly.entity_id
_entity_poly.type
_entity_poly.pdbx_seq_one_letter_code
_entity_poly.pdbx_strand_id
1 'polypeptide(L)'
;MIVMDELEIMKKGFIAFLDGLWWGLRDTVGALSMYDGYSGGFRQFGEELAEAMGGSGPEAAAKIAAEAMRAIGLDAEQVGSEIIVKSCPLWDRIRERGLEYAFHVEEICWRPLLEGIGTKTGARAVVKSSLRQAHVNRAKAEYKKSKAKRALDAGKMNEEEYQNQIDMLEKMLQDIVDEGRYAFE
;
A
#
# COMPACT_ATOMS: atom_id res chain seq x y z
N MET A 1 26.60 -13.87 4.82
CA MET A 1 25.43 -14.51 5.46
C MET A 1 24.88 -13.48 6.43
N ILE A 2 23.95 -12.64 5.98
CA ILE A 2 23.29 -11.67 6.87
C ILE A 2 22.49 -12.50 7.86
N VAL A 3 22.81 -12.37 9.14
CA VAL A 3 22.19 -13.17 10.19
C VAL A 3 20.71 -12.79 10.22
N MET A 4 19.81 -13.77 10.30
CA MET A 4 18.35 -13.59 10.27
C MET A 4 17.86 -12.47 11.21
N ASP A 5 18.61 -12.26 12.31
CA ASP A 5 18.42 -11.23 13.33
C ASP A 5 18.69 -9.79 12.83
N GLU A 6 19.68 -9.57 11.96
CA GLU A 6 20.02 -8.25 11.40
C GLU A 6 18.95 -7.75 10.42
N LEU A 7 18.43 -8.64 9.58
CA LEU A 7 17.33 -8.32 8.67
C LEU A 7 16.05 -8.01 9.44
N GLU A 8 15.79 -8.72 10.55
CA GLU A 8 14.64 -8.46 11.40
C GLU A 8 14.77 -7.11 12.13
N ILE A 9 15.96 -6.77 12.62
CA ILE A 9 16.25 -5.46 13.20
C ILE A 9 16.04 -4.34 12.17
N MET A 10 16.55 -4.51 10.95
CA MET A 10 16.37 -3.54 9.86
C MET A 10 14.88 -3.33 9.54
N LYS A 11 14.12 -4.43 9.41
CA LYS A 11 12.66 -4.39 9.21
C LYS A 11 11.96 -3.62 10.32
N LYS A 12 12.25 -3.95 11.58
CA LYS A 12 11.65 -3.26 12.76
C LYS A 12 12.04 -1.79 12.80
N GLY A 13 13.30 -1.46 12.52
CA GLY A 13 13.79 -0.08 12.46
C GLY A 13 13.09 0.74 11.39
N PHE A 14 12.88 0.16 10.21
CA PHE A 14 12.18 0.82 9.11
C PHE A 14 10.69 1.05 9.42
N ILE A 15 10.00 0.08 10.04
CA ILE A 15 8.62 0.29 10.53
C ILE A 15 8.57 1.41 11.58
N ALA A 16 9.50 1.41 12.55
CA ALA A 16 9.58 2.43 13.58
C ALA A 16 9.83 3.83 13.00
N PHE A 17 10.66 3.92 11.95
CA PHE A 17 10.87 5.15 11.20
C PHE A 17 9.57 5.66 10.57
N LEU A 18 8.82 4.80 9.86
CA LEU A 18 7.52 5.18 9.28
C LEU A 18 6.47 5.56 10.32
N ASP A 19 6.44 4.87 11.46
CA ASP A 19 5.61 5.26 12.60
C ASP A 19 5.97 6.67 13.09
N GLY A 20 7.27 7.01 13.15
CA GLY A 20 7.74 8.35 13.50
C GLY A 20 7.27 9.43 12.52
N LEU A 21 7.38 9.18 11.21
CA LEU A 21 6.88 10.11 10.18
C LEU A 21 5.36 10.31 10.28
N TRP A 22 4.61 9.24 10.54
CA TRP A 22 3.18 9.28 10.73
C TRP A 22 2.78 10.18 11.92
N TRP A 23 3.41 9.99 13.09
CA TRP A 23 3.14 10.84 14.26
C TRP A 23 3.47 12.30 14.00
N GLY A 24 4.61 12.56 13.33
CA GLY A 24 5.02 13.92 12.96
C GLY A 24 3.96 14.65 12.14
N LEU A 25 3.36 13.99 11.14
CA LEU A 25 2.30 14.58 10.31
C LEU A 25 0.96 14.70 11.01
N ARG A 26 0.60 13.74 11.85
CA ARG A 26 -0.70 13.73 12.55
C ARG A 26 -0.81 14.89 13.54
N ASP A 27 0.28 15.20 14.25
CA ASP A 27 0.24 16.09 15.40
C ASP A 27 0.65 17.54 15.06
N THR A 28 0.88 17.89 13.79
CA THR A 28 1.33 19.23 13.39
C THR A 28 0.37 20.00 12.47
N VAL A 29 0.26 21.31 12.73
CA VAL A 29 -0.62 22.26 12.01
C VAL A 29 0.02 22.75 10.68
N GLY A 30 1.11 22.12 10.24
CA GLY A 30 1.85 22.41 8.99
C GLY A 30 1.94 21.22 8.05
N ALA A 31 0.96 20.32 8.08
CA ALA A 31 1.00 18.99 7.46
C ALA A 31 1.38 18.99 5.96
N LEU A 32 1.07 20.05 5.20
CA LEU A 32 1.37 20.12 3.76
C LEU A 32 2.87 20.22 3.46
N SER A 33 3.64 21.05 4.17
CA SER A 33 5.08 21.19 3.88
C SER A 33 5.88 19.98 4.34
N MET A 34 5.47 19.32 5.43
CA MET A 34 6.06 18.04 5.85
C MET A 34 5.67 16.90 4.92
N TYR A 35 4.43 16.88 4.43
CA TYR A 35 3.98 15.92 3.43
C TYR A 35 4.85 16.00 2.17
N ASP A 36 5.03 17.22 1.63
CA ASP A 36 5.83 17.45 0.42
C ASP A 36 7.30 17.09 0.67
N GLY A 37 7.84 17.42 1.85
CA GLY A 37 9.21 17.08 2.22
C GLY A 37 9.46 15.56 2.28
N TYR A 38 8.58 14.80 2.93
CA TYR A 38 8.71 13.34 3.01
C TYR A 38 8.48 12.68 1.66
N SER A 39 7.43 13.08 0.94
CA SER A 39 7.15 12.58 -0.41
C SER A 39 8.32 12.83 -1.36
N GLY A 40 8.89 14.04 -1.33
CA GLY A 40 10.09 14.40 -2.09
C GLY A 40 11.31 13.55 -1.72
N GLY A 41 11.52 13.28 -0.43
CA GLY A 41 12.59 12.41 0.04
C GLY A 41 12.48 10.97 -0.48
N PHE A 42 11.28 10.37 -0.45
CA PHE A 42 11.05 9.04 -1.01
C PHE A 42 11.21 9.02 -2.53
N ARG A 43 10.80 10.07 -3.24
CA ARG A 43 11.05 10.21 -4.68
C ARG A 43 12.55 10.25 -4.99
N GLN A 44 13.30 11.11 -4.31
CA GLN A 44 14.74 11.21 -4.47
C GLN A 44 15.43 9.88 -4.17
N PHE A 45 15.01 9.17 -3.12
CA PHE A 45 15.53 7.84 -2.80
C PHE A 45 15.30 6.85 -3.95
N GLY A 46 14.13 6.88 -4.59
CA GLY A 46 13.85 6.07 -5.77
C GLY A 46 14.72 6.42 -6.98
N GLU A 47 14.97 7.71 -7.19
CA GLU A 47 15.87 8.19 -8.24
C GLU A 47 17.31 7.71 -8.03
N GLU A 48 17.84 7.88 -6.82
CA GLU A 48 19.21 7.46 -6.47
C GLU A 48 19.39 5.95 -6.57
N LEU A 49 18.40 5.16 -6.14
CA LEU A 49 18.40 3.71 -6.31
C LEU A 49 18.46 3.31 -7.78
N ALA A 50 17.60 3.90 -8.61
CA ALA A 50 17.56 3.59 -10.03
C ALA A 50 18.84 4.00 -10.76
N GLU A 51 19.45 5.12 -10.38
CA GLU A 51 20.73 5.56 -10.91
C GLU A 51 21.87 4.62 -10.53
N ALA A 52 21.91 4.16 -9.27
CA ALA A 52 22.94 3.24 -8.78
C ALA A 52 22.83 1.84 -9.40
N MET A 53 21.61 1.35 -9.59
CA MET A 53 21.38 0.01 -10.15
C MET A 53 21.46 -0.01 -11.68
N GLY A 54 21.18 1.12 -12.33
CA GLY A 54 21.18 1.27 -13.78
C GLY A 54 20.07 0.48 -14.47
N GLY A 55 19.96 0.68 -15.79
CA GLY A 55 18.93 0.07 -16.64
C GLY A 55 17.88 1.07 -17.12
N SER A 56 17.05 0.64 -18.06
CA SER A 56 16.04 1.49 -18.69
C SER A 56 14.81 0.69 -19.06
N GLY A 57 13.67 1.37 -19.08
CA GLY A 57 12.37 0.82 -19.42
C GLY A 57 11.65 0.13 -18.26
N PRO A 58 10.39 -0.29 -18.51
CA PRO A 58 9.48 -0.78 -17.47
C PRO A 58 9.96 -2.00 -16.68
N GLU A 59 10.62 -2.96 -17.33
CA GLU A 59 11.09 -4.18 -16.66
C GLU A 59 12.28 -3.90 -15.73
N ALA A 60 13.18 -2.99 -16.12
CA ALA A 60 14.28 -2.57 -15.26
C ALA A 60 13.75 -1.83 -14.02
N ALA A 61 12.78 -0.93 -14.22
CA ALA A 61 12.10 -0.22 -13.15
C ALA A 61 11.42 -1.18 -12.16
N ALA A 62 10.69 -2.18 -12.68
CA ALA A 62 10.04 -3.19 -11.87
C ALA A 62 11.03 -4.03 -11.06
N LYS A 63 12.17 -4.38 -11.66
CA LYS A 63 13.25 -5.11 -10.98
C LYS A 63 13.84 -4.30 -9.83
N ILE A 64 14.21 -3.04 -10.08
CA ILE A 64 14.77 -2.12 -9.06
C ILE A 64 13.78 -1.97 -7.90
N ALA A 65 12.52 -1.70 -8.21
CA ALA A 65 11.48 -1.53 -7.20
C ALA A 65 11.25 -2.81 -6.38
N ALA A 66 11.20 -3.98 -7.03
CA ALA A 66 11.04 -5.25 -6.33
C ALA A 66 12.24 -5.56 -5.42
N GLU A 67 13.47 -5.24 -5.84
CA GLU A 67 14.66 -5.37 -5.00
C GLU A 67 14.62 -4.41 -3.81
N ALA A 68 14.27 -3.14 -4.02
CA ALA A 68 14.12 -2.16 -2.95
C ALA A 68 13.05 -2.58 -1.92
N MET A 69 11.88 -3.04 -2.41
CA MET A 69 10.80 -3.54 -1.57
C MET A 69 11.24 -4.78 -0.77
N ARG A 70 11.94 -5.74 -1.39
CA ARG A 70 12.49 -6.89 -0.66
C ARG A 70 13.54 -6.50 0.37
N ALA A 71 14.39 -5.52 0.07
CA ALA A 71 15.43 -5.04 0.98
C ALA A 71 14.84 -4.44 2.26
N ILE A 72 13.75 -3.68 2.16
CA ILE A 72 13.02 -3.16 3.33
C ILE A 72 12.07 -4.20 3.96
N GLY A 73 12.08 -5.43 3.42
CA GLY A 73 11.47 -6.59 4.04
C GLY A 73 10.07 -6.96 3.58
N LEU A 74 9.63 -6.43 2.44
CA LEU A 74 8.40 -6.88 1.80
C LEU A 74 8.61 -8.24 1.15
N ASP A 75 7.58 -9.08 1.21
CA ASP A 75 7.45 -10.23 0.31
C ASP A 75 6.96 -9.72 -1.04
N ALA A 76 7.90 -9.32 -1.88
CA ALA A 76 7.66 -8.75 -3.20
C ALA A 76 8.25 -9.61 -4.32
N GLU A 77 7.40 -9.95 -5.28
CA GLU A 77 7.73 -10.69 -6.49
C GLU A 77 7.65 -9.77 -7.72
N GLN A 78 8.55 -9.95 -8.68
CA GLN A 78 8.48 -9.27 -9.97
C GLN A 78 7.89 -10.22 -11.01
N VAL A 79 6.95 -9.73 -11.81
CA VAL A 79 6.38 -10.43 -12.97
C VAL A 79 6.40 -9.49 -14.17
N GLY A 80 7.44 -9.58 -15.02
CA GLY A 80 7.65 -8.64 -16.13
C GLY A 80 7.84 -7.21 -15.62
N SER A 81 6.99 -6.29 -16.07
CA SER A 81 6.96 -4.90 -15.58
C SER A 81 6.07 -4.69 -14.35
N GLU A 82 5.51 -5.76 -13.77
CA GLU A 82 4.70 -5.71 -12.55
C GLU A 82 5.49 -6.14 -11.31
N ILE A 83 5.07 -5.60 -10.17
CA ILE A 83 5.51 -5.97 -8.84
C ILE A 83 4.28 -6.37 -8.04
N ILE A 84 4.32 -7.56 -7.46
CA ILE A 84 3.28 -8.10 -6.60
C ILE A 84 3.85 -8.17 -5.19
N VAL A 85 3.24 -7.43 -4.27
CA VAL A 85 3.59 -7.45 -2.86
C VAL A 85 2.55 -8.27 -2.12
N LYS A 86 2.95 -9.44 -1.65
CA LYS A 86 2.09 -10.43 -0.97
C LYS A 86 1.96 -10.14 0.52
N SER A 87 3.01 -9.62 1.13
CA SER A 87 3.00 -9.18 2.53
C SER A 87 4.07 -8.11 2.79
N CYS A 88 3.88 -7.33 3.86
CA CYS A 88 4.87 -6.40 4.41
C CYS A 88 4.68 -6.39 5.92
N PRO A 89 5.76 -6.17 6.68
CA PRO A 89 5.66 -5.83 8.09
C PRO A 89 4.72 -4.66 8.43
N LEU A 90 4.42 -3.77 7.47
CA LEU A 90 3.47 -2.66 7.63
C LEU A 90 2.00 -3.08 7.50
N TRP A 91 1.68 -4.26 6.94
CA TRP A 91 0.29 -4.72 6.78
C TRP A 91 -0.42 -4.80 8.13
N ASP A 92 0.22 -5.41 9.12
CA ASP A 92 -0.38 -5.54 10.46
C ASP A 92 -0.53 -4.17 11.11
N ARG A 93 0.43 -3.28 10.87
CA ARG A 93 0.34 -1.89 11.36
C ARG A 93 -0.79 -1.10 10.72
N ILE A 94 -1.04 -1.29 9.42
CA ILE A 94 -2.19 -0.73 8.71
C ILE A 94 -3.50 -1.27 9.30
N ARG A 95 -3.57 -2.57 9.62
CA ARG A 95 -4.76 -3.17 10.25
C ARG A 95 -5.01 -2.59 11.65
N GLU A 96 -3.95 -2.32 12.41
CA GLU A 96 -4.03 -1.75 13.76
C GLU A 96 -4.35 -0.24 13.77
N ARG A 97 -3.72 0.54 12.88
CA ARG A 97 -3.77 2.01 12.88
C ARG A 97 -4.81 2.59 11.92
N GLY A 98 -5.30 1.80 10.98
CA GLY A 98 -6.42 2.14 10.09
C GLY A 98 -6.04 2.90 8.81
N LEU A 99 -7.08 3.44 8.16
CA LEU A 99 -7.04 4.01 6.80
C LEU A 99 -6.03 5.15 6.60
N GLU A 100 -5.86 6.01 7.60
CA GLU A 100 -4.99 7.18 7.47
C GLU A 100 -3.51 6.79 7.42
N TYR A 101 -3.11 5.78 8.23
CA TYR A 101 -1.77 5.22 8.16
C TYR A 101 -1.52 4.52 6.82
N ALA A 102 -2.52 3.80 6.31
CA ALA A 102 -2.45 3.17 4.98
C ALA A 102 -2.26 4.22 3.86
N PHE A 103 -2.98 5.34 3.95
CA PHE A 103 -2.82 6.48 3.05
C PHE A 103 -1.40 7.04 3.11
N HIS A 104 -0.87 7.24 4.33
CA HIS A 104 0.46 7.77 4.54
C HIS A 104 1.54 6.89 3.88
N VAL A 105 1.52 5.58 4.14
CA VAL A 105 2.48 4.64 3.55
C VAL A 105 2.39 4.64 2.02
N GLU A 106 1.18 4.66 1.46
CA GLU A 106 1.01 4.59 0.01
C GLU A 106 1.40 5.91 -0.70
N GLU A 107 0.85 7.03 -0.26
CA GLU A 107 0.92 8.32 -0.98
C GLU A 107 2.21 9.09 -0.68
N ILE A 108 2.82 8.87 0.49
CA ILE A 108 4.04 9.57 0.90
C ILE A 108 5.28 8.70 0.67
N CYS A 109 5.14 7.38 0.82
CA CYS A 109 6.32 6.51 0.76
C CYS A 109 6.38 5.76 -0.58
N TRP A 110 5.41 4.89 -0.88
CA TRP A 110 5.57 3.93 -1.98
C TRP A 110 5.36 4.57 -3.34
N ARG A 111 4.32 5.37 -3.52
CA ARG A 111 4.08 6.01 -4.81
C ARG A 111 5.23 6.96 -5.19
N PRO A 112 5.72 7.85 -4.31
CA PRO A 112 6.85 8.71 -4.66
C PRO A 112 8.13 7.92 -4.94
N LEU A 113 8.42 6.86 -4.17
CA LEU A 113 9.54 5.96 -4.45
C LEU A 113 9.46 5.38 -5.87
N LEU A 114 8.31 4.83 -6.25
CA LEU A 114 8.10 4.25 -7.57
C LEU A 114 8.17 5.31 -8.67
N GLU A 115 7.66 6.53 -8.44
CA GLU A 115 7.79 7.66 -9.36
C GLU A 115 9.26 8.03 -9.60
N GLY A 116 10.08 8.06 -8.55
CA GLY A 116 11.52 8.35 -8.67
C GLY A 116 12.24 7.30 -9.51
N ILE A 117 11.97 6.02 -9.25
CA ILE A 117 12.51 4.91 -10.04
C ILE A 117 12.08 5.04 -11.51
N GLY A 118 10.78 5.29 -11.75
CA GLY A 118 10.24 5.47 -13.09
C GLY A 118 10.91 6.61 -13.84
N THR A 119 11.12 7.75 -13.18
CA THR A 119 11.76 8.94 -13.76
C THR A 119 13.15 8.62 -14.30
N LYS A 120 13.99 7.92 -13.53
CA LYS A 120 15.37 7.59 -13.94
C LYS A 120 15.47 6.47 -14.95
N THR A 121 14.51 5.56 -14.95
CA THR A 121 14.46 4.44 -15.89
C THR A 121 13.72 4.78 -17.19
N GLY A 122 13.04 5.92 -17.26
CA GLY A 122 12.23 6.32 -18.42
C GLY A 122 10.90 5.56 -18.51
N ALA A 123 10.33 5.17 -17.38
CA ALA A 123 9.05 4.47 -17.26
C ALA A 123 8.09 5.20 -16.32
N ARG A 124 6.78 4.92 -16.43
CA ARG A 124 5.75 5.50 -15.58
C ARG A 124 5.24 4.47 -14.58
N ALA A 125 5.33 4.78 -13.29
CA ALA A 125 4.75 3.96 -12.23
C ALA A 125 3.21 4.03 -12.24
N VAL A 126 2.55 2.88 -12.07
CA VAL A 126 1.10 2.73 -11.99
C VAL A 126 0.76 1.84 -10.79
N VAL A 127 -0.16 2.30 -9.94
CA VAL A 127 -0.70 1.49 -8.84
C VAL A 127 -1.94 0.76 -9.35
N LYS A 128 -1.88 -0.58 -9.47
CA LYS A 128 -2.99 -1.42 -9.92
C LYS A 128 -3.89 -1.84 -8.77
N SER A 129 -3.30 -2.20 -7.64
CA SER A 129 -4.03 -2.44 -6.38
C SER A 129 -3.17 -2.05 -5.19
N SER A 130 -3.82 -1.63 -4.11
CA SER A 130 -3.15 -1.34 -2.84
C SER A 130 -3.98 -1.87 -1.67
N LEU A 131 -3.32 -2.06 -0.53
CA LEU A 131 -3.99 -2.49 0.69
C LEU A 131 -4.92 -1.46 1.26
N ARG A 132 -4.62 -0.17 1.05
CA ARG A 132 -5.56 0.88 1.36
C ARG A 132 -6.85 0.64 0.58
N GLN A 133 -6.76 0.31 -0.72
CA GLN A 133 -7.94 0.01 -1.53
C GLN A 133 -8.67 -1.25 -1.01
N ALA A 134 -7.94 -2.32 -0.68
CA ALA A 134 -8.52 -3.52 -0.07
C ALA A 134 -9.24 -3.21 1.26
N HIS A 135 -8.61 -2.43 2.15
CA HIS A 135 -9.15 -2.03 3.43
C HIS A 135 -10.38 -1.11 3.28
N VAL A 136 -10.34 -0.13 2.36
CA VAL A 136 -11.49 0.72 2.00
C VAL A 136 -12.65 -0.13 1.49
N ASN A 137 -12.37 -1.10 0.63
CA ASN A 137 -13.39 -1.97 0.06
C ASN A 137 -14.05 -2.84 1.13
N ARG A 138 -13.25 -3.42 2.04
CA ARG A 138 -13.76 -4.16 3.21
C ARG A 138 -14.62 -3.27 4.11
N ALA A 139 -14.12 -2.11 4.50
CA ALA A 139 -14.86 -1.17 5.36
C ALA A 139 -16.19 -0.73 4.72
N LYS A 140 -16.20 -0.47 3.41
CA LYS A 140 -17.42 -0.15 2.66
C LYS A 140 -18.40 -1.32 2.62
N ALA A 141 -17.92 -2.54 2.43
CA ALA A 141 -18.77 -3.73 2.44
C ALA A 141 -19.40 -3.95 3.81
N GLU A 142 -18.62 -3.89 4.89
CA GLU A 142 -19.11 -4.03 6.27
C GLU A 142 -20.12 -2.94 6.65
N TYR A 143 -19.85 -1.69 6.26
CA TYR A 143 -20.80 -0.60 6.45
C TYR A 143 -22.13 -0.88 5.72
N LYS A 144 -22.09 -1.39 4.48
CA LYS A 144 -23.28 -1.76 3.72
C LYS A 144 -24.03 -2.92 4.36
N LYS A 145 -23.35 -3.96 4.87
CA LYS A 145 -23.98 -5.07 5.62
C LYS A 145 -24.73 -4.53 6.84
N SER A 146 -24.07 -3.66 7.62
CA SER A 146 -24.65 -3.02 8.80
C SER A 146 -25.84 -2.10 8.47
N LYS A 147 -25.81 -1.44 7.31
CA LYS A 147 -26.92 -0.60 6.83
C LYS A 147 -28.11 -1.46 6.36
N ALA A 148 -27.85 -2.55 5.64
CA ALA A 148 -28.87 -3.48 5.19
C ALA A 148 -29.58 -4.13 6.38
N LYS A 149 -28.82 -4.58 7.40
CA LYS A 149 -29.40 -5.13 8.63
C LYS A 149 -30.33 -4.14 9.34
N ARG A 150 -29.91 -2.88 9.47
CA ARG A 150 -30.76 -1.81 10.02
C ARG A 150 -32.03 -1.55 9.20
N ALA A 151 -31.96 -1.71 7.88
CA ALA A 151 -33.12 -1.54 7.00
C ALA A 151 -34.13 -2.69 7.16
N LEU A 152 -33.64 -3.93 7.26
CA LEU A 152 -34.43 -5.12 7.57
C LEU A 152 -35.12 -4.97 8.93
N ASP A 153 -34.36 -4.63 9.97
CA ASP A 153 -34.89 -4.46 11.34
C ASP A 153 -35.93 -3.34 11.44
N ALA A 154 -35.85 -2.33 10.56
CA ALA A 154 -36.81 -1.24 10.47
C ALA A 154 -38.02 -1.55 9.56
N GLY A 155 -38.12 -2.76 8.99
CA GLY A 155 -39.18 -3.15 8.05
C GLY A 155 -39.14 -2.41 6.71
N LYS A 156 -38.00 -1.80 6.35
CA LYS A 156 -37.80 -1.04 5.10
C LYS A 156 -37.21 -1.87 3.97
N MET A 157 -36.98 -3.15 4.23
CA MET A 157 -36.36 -4.14 3.35
C MET A 157 -36.93 -5.50 3.74
N ASN A 158 -37.20 -6.36 2.76
CA ASN A 158 -37.66 -7.73 3.04
C ASN A 158 -36.48 -8.71 3.16
N GLU A 159 -36.75 -9.93 3.66
CA GLU A 159 -35.73 -10.96 3.91
C GLU A 159 -34.99 -11.37 2.63
N GLU A 160 -35.69 -11.44 1.49
CA GLU A 160 -35.12 -11.87 0.20
C GLU A 160 -34.18 -10.80 -0.39
N GLU A 161 -34.60 -9.53 -0.35
CA GLU A 161 -33.77 -8.38 -0.72
C GLU A 161 -32.53 -8.27 0.16
N TYR A 162 -32.69 -8.51 1.47
CA TYR A 162 -31.58 -8.54 2.41
C TYR A 162 -30.59 -9.66 2.04
N GLN A 163 -31.07 -10.89 1.84
CA GLN A 163 -30.20 -12.03 1.55
C GLN A 163 -29.43 -11.84 0.24
N ASN A 164 -30.11 -11.41 -0.82
CA ASN A 164 -29.47 -11.10 -2.11
C ASN A 164 -28.36 -10.04 -1.95
N GLN A 165 -28.61 -9.00 -1.14
CA GLN A 165 -27.63 -7.96 -0.88
C GLN A 165 -26.44 -8.47 -0.05
N ILE A 166 -26.67 -9.34 0.93
CA ILE A 166 -25.59 -9.96 1.73
C ILE A 166 -24.75 -10.89 0.85
N ASP A 167 -25.35 -11.75 0.05
CA ASP A 167 -24.63 -12.68 -0.82
C ASP A 167 -23.72 -11.94 -1.82
N MET A 168 -24.21 -10.84 -2.41
CA MET A 168 -23.40 -9.97 -3.25
C MET A 168 -22.22 -9.36 -2.50
N LEU A 169 -22.44 -8.87 -1.27
CA LEU A 169 -21.39 -8.24 -0.47
C LEU A 169 -20.35 -9.25 0.02
N GLU A 170 -20.76 -10.47 0.34
CA GLU A 170 -19.85 -11.55 0.73
C GLU A 170 -19.00 -12.03 -0.43
N LYS A 171 -19.59 -12.15 -1.62
CA LYS A 171 -18.82 -12.42 -2.83
C LYS A 171 -17.81 -11.31 -3.12
N MET A 172 -18.23 -10.05 -3.03
CA MET A 172 -17.31 -8.91 -3.16
C MET A 172 -16.16 -8.97 -2.15
N LEU A 173 -16.42 -9.37 -0.89
CA LEU A 173 -15.39 -9.51 0.14
C LEU A 173 -14.41 -10.64 -0.17
N GLN A 174 -14.88 -11.76 -0.73
CA GLN A 174 -14.05 -12.88 -1.16
C GLN A 174 -13.13 -12.52 -2.34
N ASP A 175 -13.59 -11.62 -3.22
CA ASP A 175 -12.82 -11.15 -4.37
C ASP A 175 -11.78 -10.06 -4.02
N ILE A 176 -11.73 -9.59 -2.77
CA ILE A 176 -10.73 -8.59 -2.35
C ILE A 176 -9.36 -9.27 -2.27
N VAL A 177 -8.50 -8.89 -3.21
CA VAL A 177 -7.09 -9.27 -3.22
C VAL A 177 -6.34 -8.51 -2.12
N ASP A 178 -5.74 -9.23 -1.18
CA ASP A 178 -4.93 -8.66 -0.08
C ASP A 178 -3.47 -8.40 -0.50
N GLU A 179 -3.22 -8.21 -1.79
CA GLU A 179 -1.90 -7.95 -2.38
C GLU A 179 -1.81 -6.52 -2.95
N GLY A 180 -0.66 -5.89 -2.77
CA GLY A 180 -0.32 -4.65 -3.48
C GLY A 180 0.22 -4.98 -4.87
N ARG A 181 -0.38 -4.41 -5.93
CA ARG A 181 0.11 -4.58 -7.30
C ARG A 181 0.50 -3.25 -7.88
N TYR A 182 1.73 -3.19 -8.35
CA TYR A 182 2.35 -2.01 -8.94
C TYR A 182 2.89 -2.39 -10.31
N ALA A 183 2.91 -1.48 -11.26
CA ALA A 183 3.42 -1.72 -12.60
C ALA A 183 4.20 -0.52 -13.10
N PHE A 184 5.06 -0.77 -14.08
CA PHE A 184 5.68 0.26 -14.89
C PHE A 184 5.22 0.14 -16.35
N GLU A 185 5.01 1.28 -17.00
CA GLU A 185 4.58 1.43 -18.40
C GLU A 185 5.49 2.39 -19.17
#